data_AF-A0A540MYX3-F1
#
_entry.id   AF-A0A540MYX3-F1
#
_cell.length_a   1.000
_cell.length_b   1.000
_cell.length_c   1.000
_cell.angle_alpha   90.00
_cell.angle_beta   90.00
_cell.angle_gamma   90.00
#
_symmetry.space_group_name_H-M   'P 1'
#
loop_
_entity.id
_entity.type
_entity.pdbx_description
1 polymer ?
#
loop_
_entity_poly.entity_id
_entity_poly.type
_entity_poly.pdbx_seq_one_letter_code
_entity_poly.pdbx_strand_id
1 'polypeptide(L)'
;MKALREVKVALPNRENRSYKITGVSMEPLSKLTFTLEDKSRTSVVQYYHKRYNIVLRDVAMPALQSGSDSNPVYLPMELCSVVAGQRYTKKLNERQVTALLTATCQRPGERQRSIAKMVKHYGYNKDELIQREFGMNIREDMALVNARVLPPPSLEYHDTGCEKSENPRTGQWNMINKHFHPQPLIPHQSAHPAQIKRVLRDIH
;
A
#
# COMPACT_ATOMS: atom_id res chain seq x y z
N MET A 1 -9.42 17.28 1.04
CA MET A 1 -7.99 17.56 1.37
C MET A 1 -7.34 16.58 2.37
N LYS A 2 -7.81 15.32 2.51
CA LYS A 2 -7.13 14.32 3.36
C LYS A 2 -5.96 13.60 2.69
N ALA A 3 -5.82 13.70 1.36
CA ALA A 3 -4.86 12.93 0.58
C ALA A 3 -3.39 13.36 0.79
N LEU A 4 -3.12 14.66 0.86
CA LEU A 4 -1.76 15.22 0.92
C LEU A 4 -1.17 15.24 2.33
N ARG A 5 -2.00 15.11 3.37
CA ARG A 5 -1.53 15.07 4.76
C ARG A 5 -0.55 13.92 4.93
N GLU A 6 0.59 14.23 5.55
CA GLU A 6 1.74 13.38 5.83
C GLU A 6 2.68 13.06 4.66
N VAL A 7 2.35 13.52 3.44
CA VAL A 7 3.27 13.39 2.31
C VAL A 7 4.43 14.35 2.50
N LYS A 8 5.66 13.88 2.26
CA LYS A 8 6.86 14.72 2.23
C LYS A 8 7.05 15.31 0.83
N VAL A 9 7.32 16.61 0.79
CA VAL A 9 7.66 17.33 -0.44
C VAL A 9 9.03 17.97 -0.30
N ALA A 10 9.73 18.12 -1.42
CA ALA A 10 10.98 18.84 -1.53
C ALA A 10 10.82 20.03 -2.49
N LEU A 11 11.65 21.04 -2.30
CA LEU A 11 11.80 22.14 -3.25
C LEU A 11 12.99 21.78 -4.15
N PRO A 12 12.84 21.74 -5.50
CA PRO A 12 13.89 21.30 -6.42
C PRO A 12 15.24 22.01 -6.25
N ASN A 13 15.20 23.28 -5.86
CA ASN A 13 16.40 24.13 -5.72
C ASN A 13 16.96 24.17 -4.28
N ARG A 14 16.49 23.32 -3.36
CA ARG A 14 17.01 23.21 -2.00
C ARG A 14 17.55 21.81 -1.77
N GLU A 15 18.86 21.69 -1.67
CA GLU A 15 19.50 20.40 -1.42
C GLU A 15 19.00 19.81 -0.09
N ASN A 16 18.51 18.58 -0.19
CA ASN A 16 18.22 17.62 0.88
C ASN A 16 17.18 17.97 1.96
N ARG A 17 16.44 19.08 1.84
CA ARG A 17 15.41 19.45 2.83
C ARG A 17 14.01 19.05 2.37
N SER A 18 13.48 17.98 2.99
CA SER A 18 12.09 17.56 2.82
C SER A 18 11.17 18.14 3.90
N TYR A 19 9.95 18.50 3.52
CA TYR A 19 8.92 19.06 4.39
C TYR A 19 7.73 18.10 4.45
N LYS A 20 7.32 17.69 5.66
CA LYS A 20 6.10 16.89 5.85
C LYS A 20 4.88 17.82 5.80
N ILE A 21 3.93 17.55 4.90
CA ILE A 21 2.71 18.34 4.78
C ILE A 21 1.80 18.07 5.99
N THR A 22 1.49 19.13 6.73
CA THR A 22 0.51 19.12 7.83
C THR A 22 -0.88 19.52 7.36
N GLY A 23 -0.96 20.43 6.37
CA GLY A 23 -2.19 20.98 5.86
C GLY A 23 -2.03 21.73 4.54
N VAL A 24 -3.07 22.46 4.16
CA VAL A 24 -3.12 23.34 3.00
C VAL A 24 -3.75 24.64 3.47
N SER A 25 -3.23 25.79 3.02
CA SER A 25 -3.77 27.08 3.43
C SER A 25 -5.22 27.25 3.01
N MET A 26 -6.01 27.94 3.85
CA MET A 26 -7.39 28.30 3.52
C MET A 26 -7.46 29.44 2.52
N GLU A 27 -6.46 30.32 2.55
CA GLU A 27 -6.34 31.46 1.65
C GLU A 27 -5.45 31.14 0.44
N PRO A 28 -5.69 31.77 -0.72
CA PRO A 28 -4.80 31.67 -1.89
C PRO A 28 -3.47 32.38 -1.62
N LEU A 29 -2.41 31.96 -2.32
CA LEU A 29 -1.07 32.54 -2.22
C LEU A 29 -1.05 34.07 -2.37
N SER A 30 -1.94 34.64 -3.20
CA SER A 30 -2.07 36.08 -3.42
C SER A 30 -2.42 36.89 -2.17
N LYS A 31 -3.18 36.32 -1.22
CA LYS A 31 -3.60 36.96 0.04
C LYS A 31 -2.84 36.44 1.25
N LEU A 32 -2.20 35.28 1.12
CA LEU A 32 -1.55 34.59 2.22
C LEU A 32 -0.33 35.36 2.72
N THR A 33 -0.37 35.70 4.02
CA THR A 33 0.72 36.39 4.72
C THR A 33 1.24 35.56 5.88
N PHE A 34 2.51 35.77 6.22
CA PHE A 34 3.14 35.14 7.37
C PHE A 34 4.11 36.11 8.03
N THR A 35 4.49 35.80 9.27
CA THR A 35 5.41 36.62 10.06
C THR A 35 6.80 36.03 9.94
N LEU A 36 7.77 36.86 9.57
CA LEU A 36 9.18 36.50 9.48
C LEU A 36 9.81 36.48 10.88
N GLU A 37 11.03 35.95 11.00
CA GLU A 37 11.77 35.86 12.27
C GLU A 37 12.05 37.26 12.88
N ASP A 38 12.14 38.29 12.04
CA ASP A 38 12.30 39.70 12.42
C ASP A 38 10.99 40.37 12.88
N LYS A 39 9.91 39.59 13.04
CA LYS A 39 8.54 40.02 13.37
C LYS A 39 7.87 40.89 12.30
N SER A 40 8.48 41.04 11.12
CA SER A 40 7.82 41.73 10.00
C SER A 40 6.78 40.81 9.33
N ARG A 41 5.68 41.41 8.86
CA ARG A 41 4.66 40.70 8.07
C ARG A 41 4.97 40.84 6.59
N THR A 42 4.97 39.73 5.87
CA THR A 42 5.15 39.70 4.42
C THR A 42 4.18 38.72 3.76
N SER A 43 3.86 38.92 2.48
CA SER A 43 3.09 37.93 1.72
C SER A 43 4.00 36.84 1.20
N VAL A 44 3.45 35.64 1.00
CA VAL A 44 4.22 34.51 0.45
C VAL A 44 4.77 34.86 -0.94
N VAL A 45 3.96 35.50 -1.79
CA VAL A 45 4.40 35.94 -3.13
C VAL A 45 5.58 36.93 -3.05
N GLN A 46 5.48 37.95 -2.19
CA GLN A 46 6.55 38.93 -2.03
C GLN A 46 7.82 38.31 -1.44
N TYR A 47 7.69 37.39 -0.50
CA TYR A 47 8.81 36.69 0.08
C TYR A 47 9.56 35.87 -0.97
N TYR A 48 8.85 35.07 -1.77
CA TYR A 48 9.49 34.26 -2.82
C TYR A 48 10.14 35.12 -3.91
N HIS A 49 9.52 36.24 -4.26
CA HIS A 49 10.10 37.21 -5.18
C HIS A 49 11.37 37.88 -4.60
N LYS A 50 11.30 38.46 -3.40
CA LYS A 50 12.44 39.21 -2.81
C LYS A 50 13.58 38.30 -2.39
N ARG A 51 13.29 37.13 -1.79
CA ARG A 51 14.29 36.27 -1.17
C ARG A 51 14.94 35.29 -2.14
N TYR A 52 14.19 34.82 -3.14
CA TYR A 52 14.62 33.79 -4.08
C TYR A 52 14.56 34.23 -5.54
N ASN A 53 14.11 35.46 -5.83
CA ASN A 53 13.91 35.95 -7.20
C ASN A 53 12.99 35.04 -8.03
N ILE A 54 11.95 34.50 -7.40
CA ILE A 54 10.96 33.62 -8.03
C ILE A 54 9.64 34.38 -8.18
N VAL A 55 9.18 34.52 -9.43
CA VAL A 55 7.84 35.02 -9.74
C VAL A 55 6.88 33.83 -9.76
N LEU A 56 6.01 33.75 -8.75
CA LEU A 56 4.98 32.72 -8.69
C LEU A 56 3.92 32.96 -9.77
N ARG A 57 3.53 31.93 -10.51
CA ARG A 57 2.55 32.03 -11.61
C ARG A 57 1.14 31.75 -11.11
N ASP A 58 0.98 30.69 -10.32
CA ASP A 58 -0.32 30.20 -9.87
C ASP A 58 -0.71 30.78 -8.50
N VAL A 59 -0.75 32.11 -8.40
CA VAL A 59 -1.02 32.82 -7.13
C VAL A 59 -2.46 32.64 -6.59
N ALA A 60 -3.37 32.10 -7.40
CA ALA A 60 -4.72 31.74 -6.98
C ALA A 60 -4.77 30.41 -6.22
N MET A 61 -3.73 29.58 -6.32
CA MET A 61 -3.65 28.30 -5.63
C MET A 61 -3.31 28.50 -4.14
N PRO A 62 -3.77 27.62 -3.24
CA PRO A 62 -3.34 27.62 -1.86
C PRO A 62 -1.89 27.12 -1.72
N ALA A 63 -1.25 27.43 -0.60
CA ALA A 63 0.06 26.91 -0.22
C ALA A 63 -0.07 25.57 0.51
N LEU A 64 0.92 24.70 0.37
CA LEU A 64 1.12 23.58 1.29
C LEU A 64 1.64 24.11 2.62
N GLN A 65 1.07 23.64 3.71
CA GLN A 65 1.53 23.97 5.06
C GLN A 65 2.41 22.84 5.61
N SER A 66 3.51 23.24 6.23
CA SER A 66 4.39 22.38 7.04
C SER A 66 4.79 23.13 8.32
N GLY A 67 5.56 22.49 9.20
CA GLY A 67 5.93 23.06 10.49
C GLY A 67 4.84 22.94 11.55
N SER A 68 4.95 23.75 12.61
CA SER A 68 4.00 23.84 13.72
C SER A 68 3.08 25.06 13.58
N ASP A 69 1.99 25.09 14.33
CA ASP A 69 1.07 26.25 14.34
C ASP A 69 1.77 27.54 14.80
N SER A 70 2.78 27.41 15.67
CA SER A 70 3.62 28.52 16.14
C SER A 70 4.66 29.01 15.12
N ASN A 71 5.07 28.16 14.18
CA ASN A 71 6.04 28.51 13.13
C ASN A 71 5.64 27.82 11.82
N PRO A 72 4.58 28.31 11.15
CA PRO A 72 4.06 27.69 9.95
C PRO A 72 5.00 27.96 8.76
N VAL A 73 5.25 26.93 7.97
CA VAL A 73 5.98 27.02 6.72
C VAL A 73 4.99 26.90 5.56
N TYR A 74 4.94 27.94 4.72
CA TYR A 74 4.08 27.98 3.54
C TYR A 74 4.89 27.71 2.28
N LEU A 75 4.53 26.65 1.56
CA LEU A 75 5.23 26.20 0.35
C LEU A 75 4.28 26.31 -0.85
N PRO A 76 4.58 27.16 -1.85
CA PRO A 76 3.83 27.20 -3.10
C PRO A 76 3.82 25.83 -3.78
N MET A 77 2.64 25.35 -4.17
CA MET A 77 2.48 24.03 -4.80
C MET A 77 3.29 23.89 -6.09
N GLU A 78 3.37 24.96 -6.90
CA GLU A 78 4.13 25.00 -8.15
C GLU A 78 5.64 24.77 -7.97
N LEU A 79 6.18 24.96 -6.77
CA LEU A 79 7.59 24.74 -6.45
C LEU A 79 7.86 23.39 -5.79
N CYS A 80 6.84 22.61 -5.46
CA CYS A 80 6.99 21.39 -4.65
C CYS A 80 6.98 20.12 -5.49
N SER A 81 7.93 19.21 -5.24
CA SER A 81 7.93 17.85 -5.77
C SER A 81 7.74 16.83 -4.65
N VAL A 82 6.99 15.76 -4.90
CA VAL A 82 6.82 14.66 -3.93
C VAL A 82 8.13 13.88 -3.84
N VAL A 83 8.64 13.69 -2.63
CA VAL A 83 9.89 12.94 -2.40
C VAL A 83 9.70 11.48 -2.81
N ALA A 84 10.69 10.92 -3.51
CA ALA A 84 10.67 9.52 -3.96
C ALA A 84 10.76 8.53 -2.78
N GLY A 85 10.36 7.27 -3.02
CA GLY A 85 10.48 6.18 -2.04
C GLY A 85 9.50 6.24 -0.86
N GLN A 86 8.52 7.14 -0.89
CA GLN A 86 7.51 7.22 0.16
C GLN A 86 6.46 6.11 0.02
N ARG A 87 6.31 5.28 1.07
CA ARG A 87 5.26 4.25 1.13
C ARG A 87 3.88 4.89 1.27
N TYR A 88 2.94 4.46 0.41
CA TYR A 88 1.53 4.80 0.55
C TYR A 88 0.87 3.93 1.63
N THR A 89 0.25 4.55 2.63
CA THR A 89 -0.33 3.87 3.82
C THR A 89 -1.85 3.89 3.88
N LYS A 90 -2.51 4.71 3.05
CA LYS A 90 -3.97 4.85 3.05
C LYS A 90 -4.64 3.71 2.28
N LYS A 91 -5.92 3.45 2.56
CA LYS A 91 -6.69 2.42 1.86
C LYS A 91 -6.78 2.78 0.37
N LEU A 92 -6.46 1.81 -0.49
CA LEU A 92 -6.61 1.92 -1.93
C LEU A 92 -8.09 1.79 -2.32
N ASN A 93 -8.51 2.48 -3.38
CA ASN A 93 -9.83 2.28 -3.96
C ASN A 93 -9.87 0.98 -4.79
N GLU A 94 -11.06 0.50 -5.15
CA GLU A 94 -11.24 -0.77 -5.88
C GLU A 94 -10.42 -0.83 -7.17
N ARG A 95 -10.41 0.24 -7.96
CA ARG A 95 -9.63 0.31 -9.21
C ARG A 95 -8.13 0.16 -8.95
N GLN A 96 -7.60 0.82 -7.92
CA GLN A 96 -6.21 0.72 -7.51
C GLN A 96 -5.86 -0.68 -6.98
N VAL A 97 -6.75 -1.30 -6.20
CA VAL A 97 -6.58 -2.68 -5.72
C VAL A 97 -6.55 -3.65 -6.89
N THR A 98 -7.49 -3.56 -7.83
CA THR A 98 -7.51 -4.42 -9.02
C THR A 98 -6.26 -4.24 -9.86
N ALA A 99 -5.82 -3.01 -10.10
CA ALA A 99 -4.57 -2.74 -10.83
C ALA A 99 -3.35 -3.35 -10.10
N LEU A 100 -3.29 -3.23 -8.77
CA LEU A 100 -2.23 -3.83 -7.96
C LEU A 100 -2.25 -5.37 -8.06
N LEU A 101 -3.43 -5.99 -7.96
CA LEU A 101 -3.59 -7.43 -8.09
C LEU A 101 -3.14 -7.90 -9.47
N THR A 102 -3.59 -7.25 -10.54
CA THR A 102 -3.17 -7.58 -11.90
C THR A 102 -1.65 -7.44 -12.08
N ALA A 103 -1.03 -6.43 -11.48
CA ALA A 103 0.41 -6.21 -11.58
C ALA A 103 1.25 -7.20 -10.75
N THR A 104 0.71 -7.71 -9.64
CA THR A 104 1.45 -8.54 -8.67
C THR A 104 1.17 -10.04 -8.78
N CYS A 105 0.00 -10.42 -9.29
CA CYS A 105 -0.40 -11.81 -9.49
C CYS A 105 0.33 -12.42 -10.69
N GLN A 106 1.54 -12.93 -10.47
CA GLN A 106 2.34 -13.64 -11.46
C GLN A 106 2.20 -15.16 -11.34
N ARG A 107 2.18 -15.86 -12.48
CA ARG A 107 2.19 -17.33 -12.48
C ARG A 107 3.49 -17.86 -11.86
N PRO A 108 3.49 -19.03 -11.19
CA PRO A 108 4.68 -19.54 -10.50
C PRO A 108 5.96 -19.57 -11.36
N GLY A 109 5.87 -20.01 -12.62
CA GLY A 109 7.04 -20.05 -13.52
C GLY A 109 7.54 -18.67 -13.97
N GLU A 110 6.68 -17.65 -14.04
CA GLU A 110 7.09 -16.27 -14.30
C GLU A 110 7.77 -15.66 -13.08
N ARG A 111 7.17 -15.88 -11.90
CA ARG A 111 7.73 -15.44 -10.63
C ARG A 111 9.11 -16.06 -10.38
N GLN A 112 9.27 -17.35 -10.65
CA GLN A 112 10.56 -18.05 -10.57
C GLN A 112 11.62 -17.38 -11.44
N ARG A 113 11.32 -17.12 -12.72
CA ARG A 113 12.23 -16.45 -13.65
C ARG A 113 12.54 -15.01 -13.21
N SER A 114 11.55 -14.29 -12.71
CA SER A 114 11.71 -12.92 -12.19
C SER A 114 12.69 -12.89 -11.01
N ILE A 115 12.51 -13.77 -10.03
CA ILE A 115 13.41 -13.89 -8.87
C ILE A 115 14.82 -14.26 -9.32
N ALA A 116 14.98 -15.23 -10.23
CA ALA A 116 16.30 -15.61 -10.73
C ALA A 116 17.02 -14.45 -11.44
N LYS A 117 16.30 -13.66 -12.25
CA LYS A 117 16.85 -12.44 -12.87
C LYS A 117 17.24 -11.40 -11.83
N MET A 118 16.41 -11.20 -10.81
CA MET A 118 16.66 -10.22 -9.74
C MET A 118 17.93 -10.55 -8.96
N VAL A 119 18.12 -11.82 -8.57
CA VAL A 119 19.33 -12.27 -7.84
C VAL A 119 20.60 -12.04 -8.68
N LYS A 120 20.56 -12.38 -9.98
CA LYS A 120 21.66 -12.13 -10.91
C LYS A 120 21.95 -10.65 -11.12
N HIS A 121 20.89 -9.83 -11.18
CA HIS A 121 21.03 -8.39 -11.36
C HIS A 121 21.71 -7.71 -10.18
N TYR A 122 21.33 -8.06 -8.95
CA TYR A 122 21.98 -7.50 -7.75
C TYR A 122 23.42 -7.97 -7.57
N GLY A 123 23.74 -9.19 -8.05
CA GLY A 123 25.12 -9.68 -8.07
C GLY A 123 25.78 -9.62 -6.70
N TYR A 124 25.13 -10.15 -5.66
CA TYR A 124 25.56 -10.01 -4.27
C TYR A 124 27.01 -10.44 -4.01
N ASN A 125 27.52 -11.41 -4.76
CA ASN A 125 28.93 -11.83 -4.71
C ASN A 125 29.90 -10.85 -5.39
N LYS A 126 29.45 -9.67 -5.82
CA LYS A 126 30.32 -8.58 -6.28
C LYS A 126 30.44 -7.48 -5.24
N ASP A 127 29.63 -7.54 -4.19
CA ASP A 127 29.66 -6.59 -3.10
C ASP A 127 30.85 -6.91 -2.18
N GLU A 128 31.78 -5.96 -2.09
CA GLU A 128 32.98 -6.10 -1.27
C GLU A 128 32.65 -6.34 0.20
N LEU A 129 31.59 -5.71 0.73
CA LEU A 129 31.19 -5.89 2.12
C LEU A 129 30.78 -7.36 2.36
N ILE A 130 29.98 -7.93 1.46
CA ILE A 130 29.47 -9.30 1.57
C ILE A 130 30.60 -10.31 1.49
N GLN A 131 31.49 -10.18 0.51
CA GLN A 131 32.55 -11.15 0.28
C GLN A 131 33.74 -10.99 1.23
N ARG A 132 34.20 -9.75 1.46
CA ARG A 132 35.46 -9.48 2.14
C ARG A 132 35.28 -9.31 3.64
N GLU A 133 34.30 -8.50 4.05
CA GLU A 133 34.09 -8.22 5.48
C GLU A 133 33.33 -9.36 6.17
N PHE A 134 32.28 -9.88 5.52
CA PHE A 134 31.46 -10.96 6.10
C PHE A 134 31.84 -12.37 5.64
N GLY A 135 32.68 -12.53 4.62
CA GLY A 135 33.09 -13.85 4.13
C GLY A 135 31.94 -14.70 3.57
N MET A 136 30.84 -14.08 3.15
CA MET A 136 29.65 -14.78 2.68
C MET A 136 29.67 -15.01 1.17
N ASN A 137 29.12 -16.14 0.74
CA ASN A 137 28.90 -16.47 -0.67
C ASN A 137 27.44 -16.89 -0.88
N ILE A 138 26.74 -16.17 -1.75
CA ILE A 138 25.32 -16.36 -2.04
C ILE A 138 25.18 -17.13 -3.36
N ARG A 139 24.56 -18.30 -3.32
CA ARG A 139 24.24 -19.06 -4.55
C ARG A 139 23.12 -18.37 -5.33
N GLU A 140 23.27 -18.24 -6.64
CA GLU A 140 22.28 -17.58 -7.50
C GLU A 140 21.08 -18.48 -7.84
N ASP A 141 21.25 -19.80 -7.74
CA ASP A 141 20.21 -20.79 -8.02
C ASP A 141 19.31 -21.05 -6.81
N MET A 142 18.01 -21.23 -7.09
CA MET A 142 17.02 -21.60 -6.08
C MET A 142 17.38 -22.93 -5.40
N ALA A 143 17.07 -23.03 -4.10
CA ALA A 143 17.25 -24.26 -3.36
C ALA A 143 16.30 -25.37 -3.87
N LEU A 144 16.86 -26.52 -4.19
CA LEU A 144 16.11 -27.72 -4.52
C LEU A 144 15.74 -28.45 -3.22
N VAL A 145 14.46 -28.76 -3.08
CA VAL A 145 13.90 -29.44 -1.90
C VAL A 145 13.11 -30.64 -2.37
N ASN A 146 13.39 -31.80 -1.77
CA ASN A 146 12.62 -33.02 -2.03
C ASN A 146 11.23 -32.88 -1.39
N ALA A 147 10.18 -33.03 -2.19
CA ALA A 147 8.80 -32.96 -1.75
C ALA A 147 8.04 -34.21 -2.15
N ARG A 148 6.94 -34.49 -1.44
CA ARG A 148 6.03 -35.61 -1.73
C ARG A 148 4.60 -35.08 -1.76
N VAL A 149 3.83 -35.55 -2.73
CA VAL A 149 2.39 -35.26 -2.85
C VAL A 149 1.64 -36.38 -2.14
N LEU A 150 0.93 -36.05 -1.06
CA LEU A 150 0.11 -37.02 -0.34
C LEU A 150 -1.14 -37.35 -1.17
N PRO A 151 -1.59 -38.62 -1.20
CA PRO A 151 -2.87 -38.94 -1.80
C PRO A 151 -4.00 -38.23 -1.02
N PRO A 152 -5.02 -37.70 -1.72
CA PRO A 152 -6.15 -37.07 -1.06
C PRO A 152 -6.97 -38.14 -0.28
N PRO A 153 -7.56 -37.79 0.87
CA PRO A 153 -8.49 -38.68 1.55
C PRO A 153 -9.78 -38.83 0.73
N SER A 154 -10.42 -39.99 0.82
CA SER A 154 -11.79 -40.14 0.31
C SER A 154 -12.75 -39.41 1.25
N LEU A 155 -13.68 -38.66 0.66
CA LEU A 155 -14.72 -37.95 1.39
C LEU A 155 -16.00 -38.77 1.33
N GLU A 156 -16.52 -39.16 2.50
CA GLU A 156 -17.79 -39.89 2.59
C GLU A 156 -18.97 -38.95 2.84
N TYR A 157 -20.07 -39.23 2.16
CA TYR A 157 -21.32 -38.49 2.19
C TYR A 157 -22.48 -39.41 2.54
N HIS A 158 -23.64 -38.81 2.82
CA HIS A 158 -24.79 -39.57 3.28
C HIS A 158 -25.37 -40.48 2.19
N ASP A 159 -25.88 -41.65 2.61
CA ASP A 159 -26.40 -42.70 1.73
C ASP A 159 -27.60 -42.31 0.86
N THR A 160 -28.30 -41.24 1.22
CA THR A 160 -29.44 -40.73 0.44
C THR A 160 -29.02 -39.91 -0.77
N GLY A 161 -27.73 -39.57 -0.89
CA GLY A 161 -27.18 -38.97 -2.09
C GLY A 161 -27.03 -40.00 -3.22
N CYS A 162 -27.06 -39.54 -4.47
CA CYS A 162 -26.76 -40.37 -5.63
C CYS A 162 -25.26 -40.76 -5.64
N GLU A 163 -24.40 -39.89 -5.11
CA GLU A 163 -22.98 -40.16 -4.86
C GLU A 163 -22.69 -40.15 -3.35
N LYS A 164 -22.06 -41.22 -2.89
CA LYS A 164 -21.79 -41.49 -1.47
C LYS A 164 -20.34 -41.26 -1.06
N SER A 165 -19.45 -41.19 -2.03
CA SER A 165 -18.04 -40.89 -1.80
C SER A 165 -17.48 -40.02 -2.91
N GLU A 166 -16.45 -39.27 -2.60
CA GLU A 166 -15.74 -38.39 -3.53
C GLU A 166 -14.24 -38.48 -3.27
N ASN A 167 -13.47 -38.53 -4.34
CA ASN A 167 -12.01 -38.52 -4.26
C ASN A 167 -11.52 -37.19 -4.81
N PRO A 168 -11.18 -36.22 -3.94
CA PRO A 168 -10.80 -34.88 -4.36
C PRO A 168 -9.67 -34.91 -5.39
N ARG A 169 -9.81 -34.09 -6.44
CA ARG A 169 -8.78 -33.96 -7.47
C ARG A 169 -8.14 -32.59 -7.34
N THR A 170 -6.81 -32.55 -7.23
CA THR A 170 -6.05 -31.29 -7.11
C THR A 170 -6.55 -30.40 -5.95
N GLY A 171 -6.96 -31.03 -4.84
CA GLY A 171 -7.49 -30.34 -3.66
C GLY A 171 -8.88 -29.72 -3.84
N GLN A 172 -9.64 -30.11 -4.87
CA GLN A 172 -10.99 -29.62 -5.15
C GLN A 172 -12.00 -30.76 -5.20
N TRP A 173 -13.23 -30.45 -4.78
CA TRP A 173 -14.41 -31.30 -4.91
C TRP A 173 -15.67 -30.43 -4.90
N ASN A 174 -16.82 -30.99 -5.27
CA ASN A 174 -18.11 -30.30 -5.22
C ASN A 174 -19.18 -31.17 -4.54
N MET A 175 -20.34 -30.58 -4.27
CA MET A 175 -21.48 -31.22 -3.59
C MET A 175 -22.56 -31.74 -4.56
N ILE A 176 -22.30 -31.74 -5.88
CA ILE A 176 -23.28 -32.20 -6.86
C ILE A 176 -23.59 -33.67 -6.57
N ASN A 177 -24.88 -34.03 -6.54
CA ASN A 177 -25.39 -35.38 -6.29
C ASN A 177 -25.09 -35.98 -4.89
N LYS A 178 -24.57 -35.19 -3.96
CA LYS A 178 -24.16 -35.62 -2.61
C LYS A 178 -25.05 -34.98 -1.56
N HIS A 179 -25.38 -35.72 -0.51
CA HIS A 179 -26.14 -35.21 0.63
C HIS A 179 -25.28 -35.15 1.89
N PHE A 180 -25.49 -34.08 2.68
CA PHE A 180 -24.87 -33.97 4.00
C PHE A 180 -25.41 -35.04 4.95
N HIS A 181 -24.59 -35.42 5.93
CA HIS A 181 -25.05 -36.25 7.03
C HIS A 181 -26.19 -35.52 7.76
N PRO A 182 -27.35 -36.17 8.00
CA PRO A 182 -28.55 -35.51 8.55
C PRO A 182 -28.37 -35.09 10.00
N GLN A 183 -27.37 -35.65 10.71
CA GLN A 183 -26.97 -35.19 12.03
C GLN A 183 -25.77 -34.25 11.88
N PRO A 184 -25.94 -32.93 12.03
CA PRO A 184 -24.82 -32.01 12.05
C PRO A 184 -24.05 -32.18 13.37
N LEU A 185 -22.72 -32.23 13.28
CA LEU A 185 -21.84 -32.28 14.47
C LEU A 185 -22.01 -31.05 15.38
N ILE A 186 -22.49 -29.94 14.82
CA ILE A 186 -22.84 -28.72 15.55
C ILE A 186 -24.37 -28.56 15.47
N PRO A 187 -25.08 -28.48 16.60
CA PRO A 187 -26.53 -28.30 16.57
C PRO A 187 -26.90 -27.02 15.82
N HIS A 188 -28.00 -27.06 15.07
CA HIS A 188 -28.58 -25.87 14.45
C HIS A 188 -28.86 -24.83 15.54
N GLN A 189 -28.07 -23.76 15.57
CA GLN A 189 -28.43 -22.60 16.37
C GLN A 189 -29.46 -21.80 15.58
N SER A 190 -30.71 -21.83 16.02
CA SER A 190 -31.71 -20.87 15.58
C SER A 190 -31.35 -19.51 16.17
N ALA A 191 -30.87 -18.60 15.33
CA ALA A 191 -30.74 -17.21 15.75
C ALA A 191 -32.14 -16.59 15.83
N HIS A 192 -32.47 -15.98 16.96
CA HIS A 192 -33.74 -15.27 17.10
C HIS A 192 -33.82 -14.17 16.02
N PRO A 193 -34.97 -13.94 15.33
CA PRO A 193 -35.06 -12.97 14.25
C PRO A 193 -34.58 -11.55 14.62
N ALA A 194 -34.68 -11.20 15.90
CA ALA A 194 -34.16 -9.93 16.43
C ALA A 194 -32.62 -9.83 16.45
N GLN A 195 -31.90 -10.94 16.64
CA GLN A 195 -30.44 -11.00 16.57
C GLN A 195 -29.95 -10.85 15.13
N ILE A 196 -30.62 -11.48 14.17
CA ILE A 196 -30.34 -11.34 12.74
C ILE A 196 -30.53 -9.88 12.29
N LYS A 197 -31.64 -9.24 12.68
CA LYS A 197 -31.89 -7.82 12.41
C LYS A 197 -30.90 -6.88 13.08
N ARG A 198 -30.27 -7.27 14.20
CA ARG A 198 -29.24 -6.47 14.87
C ARG A 198 -27.93 -6.52 14.10
N VAL A 199 -27.50 -7.71 13.68
CA VAL A 199 -26.27 -7.90 12.88
C VAL A 199 -26.38 -7.25 11.50
N LEU A 200 -27.54 -7.30 10.86
CA LEU A 200 -27.75 -6.66 9.55
C LEU A 200 -27.81 -5.13 9.59
N ARG A 201 -28.15 -4.53 10.74
CA ARG A 201 -28.13 -3.07 10.93
C ARG A 201 -26.72 -2.49 11.01
N ASP A 202 -25.74 -3.28 11.44
CA ASP A 202 -24.34 -2.84 11.52
C ASP A 202 -23.61 -2.96 10.17
N ILE A 203 -24.29 -3.46 9.13
CA ILE A 203 -23.75 -3.67 7.78
C ILE A 203 -24.18 -2.55 6.79
N HIS A 204 -25.07 -1.64 7.20
CA HIS A 204 -25.43 -0.43 6.45
C HIS A 204 -25.19 0.82 7.30
#